data_AF-A0A7C5MM99-F1
#
_entry.id   AF-A0A7C5MM99-F1
#
_cell.length_a   1.000
_cell.length_b   1.000
_cell.length_c   1.000
_cell.angle_alpha   90.00
_cell.angle_beta   90.00
_cell.angle_gamma   90.00
#
_symmetry.space_group_name_H-M   'P 1'
#
loop_
_entity.id
_entity.type
_entity.pdbx_description
1 polymer ?
#
loop_
_entity_poly.entity_id
_entity_poly.type
_entity_poly.pdbx_seq_one_letter_code
_entity_poly.pdbx_strand_id
1 'polypeptide(L)'
;MKGKTKSILVLLATLVIGMILGGMIAGHIFHSRVAHMRAMREGGKFTSHLIELATPSPEQRTAITPILDGYGKRMEMMHQRHIQEIVENHKLLREQLSQHLDSSQMKTLNRELHRMIGRFRRDKRHLHKKNHRQRE
;
A
#
# COMPACT_ATOMS: atom_id res chain seq x y z
N MET A 1 -7.51 5.48 54.28
CA MET A 1 -7.24 5.93 52.89
C MET A 1 -6.81 4.82 51.90
N LYS A 2 -6.73 3.52 52.30
CA LYS A 2 -6.24 2.43 51.44
C LYS A 2 -7.19 1.96 50.31
N GLY A 3 -8.50 2.21 50.42
CA GLY A 3 -9.49 1.76 49.44
C GLY A 3 -9.52 2.58 48.15
N LYS A 4 -9.39 3.92 48.26
CA LYS A 4 -9.44 4.84 47.11
C LYS A 4 -8.30 4.60 46.12
N THR A 5 -7.09 4.31 46.61
CA THR A 5 -5.92 4.01 45.77
C THR A 5 -6.08 2.69 45.00
N LYS A 6 -6.68 1.67 45.63
CA LYS A 6 -6.95 0.38 44.96
C LYS A 6 -7.99 0.53 43.84
N SER A 7 -9.06 1.30 44.07
CA SER A 7 -10.06 1.56 43.04
C SER A 7 -9.50 2.35 41.85
N ILE A 8 -8.65 3.35 42.10
CA ILE A 8 -7.98 4.11 41.04
C ILE A 8 -7.05 3.20 40.23
N LEU A 9 -6.32 2.28 40.89
CA LEU A 9 -5.42 1.34 40.23
C LEU A 9 -6.19 0.38 39.30
N VAL A 10 -7.35 -0.12 39.76
CA VAL A 10 -8.21 -1.00 38.95
C VAL A 10 -8.77 -0.25 37.74
N LEU A 11 -9.18 1.01 37.91
CA LEU A 11 -9.66 1.88 36.82
C LEU A 11 -8.58 2.14 35.77
N LEU A 12 -7.34 2.38 36.20
CA LEU A 12 -6.20 2.54 35.30
C LEU A 12 -5.91 1.24 34.53
N ALA A 13 -5.96 0.10 35.21
CA ALA A 13 -5.73 -1.20 34.59
C ALA A 13 -6.78 -1.50 33.50
N THR A 14 -8.06 -1.27 33.77
CA THR A 14 -9.13 -1.49 32.79
C THR A 14 -9.05 -0.53 31.60
N LEU A 15 -8.65 0.72 31.84
CA LEU A 15 -8.43 1.70 30.78
C LEU A 15 -7.29 1.27 29.82
N VAL A 16 -6.18 0.80 30.39
CA VAL A 16 -5.04 0.29 29.60
C VAL A 16 -5.46 -0.92 28.77
N ILE A 17 -6.22 -1.85 29.34
CA ILE A 17 -6.75 -3.02 28.62
C ILE A 17 -7.67 -2.58 27.47
N GLY A 18 -8.58 -1.64 27.71
CA GLY A 18 -9.46 -1.09 26.67
C GLY A 18 -8.71 -0.39 25.54
N MET A 19 -7.64 0.34 25.87
CA MET A 19 -6.79 1.02 24.88
C MET A 19 -6.01 0.02 24.02
N ILE A 20 -5.49 -1.05 24.61
CA ILE A 20 -4.80 -2.12 23.89
C ILE A 20 -5.76 -2.84 22.94
N LEU A 21 -6.96 -3.22 23.42
CA LEU A 21 -7.99 -3.88 22.61
C LEU A 21 -8.47 -2.99 21.46
N GLY A 22 -8.76 -1.72 21.74
CA GLY A 22 -9.16 -0.74 20.72
C GLY A 22 -8.09 -0.53 19.65
N GLY A 23 -6.81 -0.45 20.08
CA GLY A 23 -5.67 -0.34 19.16
C GLY A 23 -5.49 -1.58 18.29
N MET A 24 -5.68 -2.79 18.84
CA MET A 24 -5.61 -4.03 18.07
C MET A 24 -6.74 -4.15 17.04
N ILE A 25 -7.97 -3.80 17.41
CA ILE A 25 -9.13 -3.82 16.50
C ILE A 25 -8.94 -2.80 15.36
N ALA A 26 -8.58 -1.56 15.70
CA ALA A 26 -8.31 -0.52 14.71
C ALA A 26 -7.14 -0.92 13.79
N GLY A 27 -6.06 -1.45 14.37
CA GLY A 27 -4.91 -1.95 13.63
C GLY A 27 -5.27 -3.09 12.67
N HIS A 28 -6.12 -4.03 13.09
CA HIS A 28 -6.57 -5.15 12.25
C HIS A 28 -7.44 -4.68 11.07
N ILE A 29 -8.38 -3.75 11.31
CA ILE A 29 -9.21 -3.15 10.26
C ILE A 29 -8.36 -2.32 9.28
N PHE A 30 -7.36 -1.61 9.78
CA PHE A 30 -6.45 -0.83 8.94
C PHE A 30 -5.56 -1.74 8.08
N HIS A 31 -5.06 -2.85 8.65
CA HIS A 31 -4.25 -3.83 7.93
C HIS A 31 -5.04 -4.54 6.84
N SER A 32 -6.30 -4.90 7.08
CA SER A 32 -7.13 -5.58 6.09
C SER A 32 -7.48 -4.68 4.91
N ARG A 33 -7.85 -3.41 5.15
CA ARG A 33 -8.11 -2.45 4.06
C ARG A 33 -6.85 -2.12 3.24
N VAL A 34 -5.70 -1.95 3.90
CA VAL A 34 -4.43 -1.66 3.22
C VAL A 34 -3.91 -2.89 2.45
N ALA A 35 -4.10 -4.11 3.00
CA ALA A 35 -3.76 -5.35 2.31
C ALA A 35 -4.66 -5.58 1.08
N HIS A 36 -5.94 -5.21 1.16
CA HIS A 36 -6.88 -5.31 0.04
C HIS A 36 -6.54 -4.33 -1.09
N MET A 37 -6.18 -3.08 -0.76
CA MET A 37 -5.68 -2.12 -1.75
C MET A 37 -4.34 -2.54 -2.37
N ARG A 38 -3.45 -3.19 -1.59
CA ARG A 38 -2.21 -3.77 -2.13
C ARG A 38 -2.47 -4.96 -3.05
N ALA A 39 -3.49 -5.77 -2.76
CA ALA A 39 -3.83 -6.94 -3.56
C ALA A 39 -4.33 -6.56 -4.97
N MET A 40 -5.07 -5.45 -5.13
CA MET A 40 -5.49 -4.96 -6.45
C MET A 40 -4.33 -4.50 -7.34
N ARG A 41 -3.16 -4.19 -6.76
CA ARG A 41 -2.01 -3.62 -7.47
C ARG A 41 -1.05 -4.66 -8.05
N GLU A 42 -1.14 -5.92 -7.61
CA GLU A 42 -0.32 -7.01 -8.12
C GLU A 42 -0.99 -7.63 -9.38
N GLY A 43 -0.37 -7.50 -10.55
CA GLY A 43 -0.96 -7.78 -11.87
C GLY A 43 -1.52 -9.19 -12.14
N GLY A 44 -1.43 -10.15 -11.22
CA GLY A 44 -2.13 -11.45 -11.27
C GLY A 44 -3.32 -11.57 -10.31
N LYS A 45 -3.44 -10.66 -9.33
CA LYS A 45 -4.50 -10.65 -8.33
C LYS A 45 -5.72 -9.85 -8.76
N PHE A 46 -5.61 -8.95 -9.75
CA PHE A 46 -6.77 -8.25 -10.31
C PHE A 46 -7.80 -9.23 -10.85
N THR A 47 -7.39 -10.13 -11.76
CA THR A 47 -8.24 -11.19 -12.31
C THR A 47 -8.74 -12.13 -11.23
N SER A 48 -7.84 -12.59 -10.35
CA SER A 48 -8.19 -13.54 -9.28
C SER A 48 -9.20 -12.96 -8.30
N HIS A 49 -9.05 -11.68 -7.92
CA HIS A 49 -9.94 -10.99 -7.00
C HIS A 49 -11.33 -10.73 -7.59
N LEU A 50 -11.39 -10.36 -8.88
CA LEU A 50 -12.67 -10.16 -9.56
C LEU A 50 -13.40 -11.48 -9.83
N ILE A 51 -12.67 -12.56 -10.13
CA ILE A 51 -13.23 -13.91 -10.23
C ILE A 51 -13.77 -14.36 -8.86
N GLU A 52 -13.04 -14.12 -7.77
CA GLU A 52 -13.48 -14.47 -6.43
C GLU A 52 -14.76 -13.70 -6.03
N LEU A 53 -14.80 -12.39 -6.31
CA LEU A 53 -15.96 -11.54 -6.04
C LEU A 53 -17.20 -11.92 -6.86
N ALA A 54 -17.03 -12.25 -8.14
CA ALA A 54 -18.13 -12.59 -9.03
C ALA A 54 -18.62 -14.03 -8.89
N THR A 55 -17.78 -14.90 -8.29
CA THR A 55 -18.05 -16.34 -8.08
C THR A 55 -18.66 -17.04 -9.32
N PRO A 56 -18.03 -16.95 -10.51
CA PRO A 56 -18.59 -17.44 -11.76
C PRO A 56 -18.61 -18.97 -11.83
N SER A 57 -19.50 -19.53 -12.67
CA SER A 57 -19.47 -20.97 -13.00
C SER A 57 -18.16 -21.36 -13.73
N PRO A 58 -17.80 -22.66 -13.81
CA PRO A 58 -16.56 -23.09 -14.48
C PRO A 58 -16.47 -22.66 -15.95
N GLU A 59 -17.59 -22.68 -16.67
CA GLU A 59 -17.68 -22.25 -18.07
C GLU A 59 -17.53 -20.73 -18.20
N GLN A 60 -18.22 -19.98 -17.33
CA GLN A 60 -18.10 -18.51 -17.27
C GLN A 60 -16.68 -18.08 -16.90
N ARG A 61 -16.04 -18.78 -15.96
CA ARG A 61 -14.66 -18.52 -15.53
C ARG A 61 -13.70 -18.60 -16.73
N THR A 62 -13.85 -19.63 -17.55
CA THR A 62 -13.02 -19.81 -18.76
C THR A 62 -13.23 -18.66 -19.76
N ALA A 63 -14.47 -18.19 -19.90
CA ALA A 63 -14.79 -17.09 -20.81
C ALA A 63 -14.30 -15.71 -20.32
N ILE A 64 -14.42 -15.41 -19.02
CA ILE A 64 -14.11 -14.08 -18.48
C ILE A 64 -12.64 -13.88 -18.13
N THR A 65 -11.90 -14.96 -17.83
CA THR A 65 -10.48 -14.90 -17.47
C THR A 65 -9.63 -14.11 -18.50
N PRO A 66 -9.69 -14.40 -19.81
CA PRO A 66 -8.89 -13.65 -20.79
C PRO A 66 -9.25 -12.16 -20.88
N ILE A 67 -10.52 -11.81 -20.63
CA ILE A 67 -11.00 -10.42 -20.60
C ILE A 67 -10.35 -9.70 -19.41
N LEU A 68 -10.46 -10.29 -18.22
CA LEU A 68 -9.92 -9.73 -16.99
C LEU A 68 -8.39 -9.59 -17.04
N ASP A 69 -7.69 -10.57 -17.60
CA ASP A 69 -6.24 -10.51 -17.81
C ASP A 69 -5.84 -9.36 -18.76
N GLY A 70 -6.63 -9.14 -19.82
CA GLY A 70 -6.43 -8.02 -20.73
C GLY A 70 -6.52 -6.67 -20.03
N TYR A 71 -7.51 -6.50 -19.15
CA TYR A 71 -7.65 -5.31 -18.32
C TYR A 71 -6.56 -5.19 -17.24
N GLY A 72 -6.18 -6.30 -16.61
CA GLY A 72 -5.09 -6.35 -15.64
C GLY A 72 -3.77 -5.81 -16.23
N LYS A 73 -3.41 -6.26 -17.44
CA LYS A 73 -2.24 -5.74 -18.17
C LYS A 73 -2.34 -4.25 -18.49
N ARG A 74 -3.52 -3.77 -18.90
CA ARG A 74 -3.74 -2.33 -19.16
C ARG A 74 -3.58 -1.50 -17.90
N MET A 75 -4.09 -1.97 -16.77
CA MET A 75 -3.93 -1.30 -15.47
C MET A 75 -2.46 -1.27 -15.03
N GLU A 76 -1.73 -2.37 -15.22
CA GLU A 76 -0.30 -2.40 -14.94
C GLU A 76 0.46 -1.37 -15.77
N MET A 77 0.21 -1.31 -17.10
CA MET A 77 0.83 -0.32 -17.98
C MET A 77 0.49 1.12 -17.58
N MET A 78 -0.77 1.39 -17.22
CA MET A 78 -1.21 2.70 -16.74
C MET A 78 -0.48 3.09 -15.46
N HIS A 79 -0.35 2.16 -14.51
CA HIS A 79 0.41 2.39 -13.29
C HIS A 79 1.88 2.69 -13.57
N GLN A 80 2.50 2.01 -14.55
CA GLN A 80 3.88 2.30 -14.96
C GLN A 80 4.06 3.71 -15.49
N ARG A 81 3.18 4.13 -16.41
CA ARG A 81 3.22 5.48 -16.97
C ARG A 81 3.05 6.52 -15.88
N HIS A 82 2.09 6.32 -14.97
CA HIS A 82 1.85 7.23 -13.87
C HIS A 82 3.07 7.35 -12.93
N ILE A 83 3.76 6.26 -12.60
CA ILE A 83 4.99 6.33 -11.82
C ILE A 83 6.08 7.14 -12.55
N GLN A 84 6.21 6.96 -13.86
CA GLN A 84 7.17 7.72 -14.66
C GLN A 84 6.84 9.22 -14.65
N GLU A 85 5.58 9.59 -14.86
CA GLU A 85 5.10 10.97 -14.78
C GLU A 85 5.38 11.59 -13.41
N ILE A 86 5.13 10.88 -12.32
CA ILE A 86 5.45 11.35 -10.96
C ILE A 86 6.94 11.68 -10.85
N VAL A 87 7.82 10.79 -11.34
CA VAL A 87 9.28 10.98 -11.27
C VAL A 87 9.72 12.20 -12.07
N GLU A 88 9.21 12.37 -13.30
CA GLU A 88 9.55 13.52 -14.14
C GLU A 88 9.02 14.84 -13.53
N ASN A 89 7.79 14.85 -13.01
CA ASN A 89 7.24 16.03 -12.34
C ASN A 89 8.07 16.43 -11.10
N HIS A 90 8.57 15.46 -10.34
CA HIS A 90 9.45 15.74 -9.20
C HIS A 90 10.80 16.32 -9.64
N LYS A 91 11.32 15.90 -10.79
CA LYS A 91 12.56 16.44 -11.37
C LYS A 91 12.37 17.89 -11.78
N LEU A 92 11.28 18.21 -12.48
CA LEU A 92 10.93 19.58 -12.87
C LEU A 92 10.75 20.48 -11.65
N LEU A 93 10.02 20.00 -10.63
CA LEU A 93 9.84 20.72 -9.37
C LEU A 93 11.18 21.05 -8.71
N ARG A 94 12.09 20.07 -8.64
CA ARG A 94 13.43 20.27 -8.07
C ARG A 94 14.22 21.32 -8.83
N GLU A 95 14.17 21.29 -10.17
CA GLU A 95 14.87 22.24 -11.03
C GLU A 95 14.37 23.67 -10.81
N GLN A 96 13.05 23.86 -10.79
CA GLN A 96 12.43 25.17 -10.54
C GLN A 96 12.76 25.69 -9.14
N LEU A 97 12.68 24.83 -8.12
CA LEU A 97 13.00 25.24 -6.75
C LEU A 97 14.51 25.47 -6.53
N SER A 98 15.39 24.91 -7.35
CA SER A 98 16.84 25.10 -7.20
C SER A 98 17.32 26.53 -7.40
N GLN A 99 16.52 27.35 -8.09
CA GLN A 99 16.81 28.77 -8.30
C GLN A 99 16.44 29.64 -7.08
N HIS A 100 15.68 29.09 -6.13
CA HIS A 100 15.11 29.84 -5.00
C HIS A 100 15.51 29.31 -3.63
N LEU A 101 16.11 28.12 -3.56
CA LEU A 101 16.46 27.46 -2.31
C LEU A 101 17.97 27.36 -2.14
N ASP A 102 18.42 27.48 -0.89
CA ASP A 102 19.82 27.24 -0.54
C ASP A 102 20.16 25.73 -0.56
N SER A 103 21.45 25.43 -0.49
CA SER A 103 21.96 24.05 -0.56
C SER A 103 21.48 23.16 0.59
N SER A 104 21.20 23.72 1.77
CA SER A 104 20.72 23.01 2.96
C SER A 104 19.24 22.64 2.84
N GLN A 105 18.43 23.57 2.35
CA GLN A 105 17.00 23.41 2.06
C GLN A 105 16.82 22.39 0.93
N MET A 106 17.64 22.51 -0.12
CA MET A 106 17.64 21.58 -1.26
C MET A 106 17.99 20.14 -0.84
N LYS A 107 18.93 19.96 0.10
CA LYS A 107 19.28 18.63 0.63
C LYS A 107 18.11 17.98 1.38
N THR A 108 17.38 18.76 2.16
CA THR A 108 16.18 18.29 2.88
C THR A 108 15.04 17.95 1.91
N LEU A 109 14.78 18.82 0.93
CA LEU A 109 13.79 18.58 -0.12
C LEU A 109 14.08 17.27 -0.88
N ASN A 110 15.32 17.09 -1.34
CA ASN A 110 15.72 15.89 -2.09
C ASN A 110 15.53 14.60 -1.30
N ARG A 111 15.80 14.63 0.01
CA ARG A 111 15.58 13.48 0.89
C ARG A 111 14.10 13.10 0.96
N GLU A 112 13.21 14.09 1.09
CA GLU A 112 11.77 13.83 1.15
C GLU A 112 11.19 13.40 -0.20
N LEU A 113 11.58 14.05 -1.31
CA LEU A 113 11.18 13.63 -2.66
C LEU A 113 11.61 12.19 -2.95
N HIS A 114 12.85 11.81 -2.55
CA HIS A 114 13.33 10.44 -2.71
C HIS A 114 12.53 9.43 -1.89
N ARG A 115 12.13 9.78 -0.66
CA ARG A 115 11.26 8.95 0.18
C ARG A 115 9.88 8.78 -0.43
N MET A 116 9.27 9.84 -0.95
CA MET A 116 7.97 9.78 -1.63
C MET A 116 8.04 8.88 -2.87
N ILE A 117 8.98 9.13 -3.79
CA ILE A 117 9.18 8.31 -5.00
C ILE A 117 9.46 6.85 -4.65
N GLY A 118 10.24 6.59 -3.58
CA GLY A 118 10.55 5.25 -3.10
C GLY A 118 9.31 4.45 -2.67
N ARG A 119 8.27 5.09 -2.15
CA ARG A 119 6.99 4.44 -1.80
C ARG A 119 6.23 3.99 -3.05
N PHE A 120 6.27 4.77 -4.12
CA PHE A 120 5.64 4.42 -5.40
C PHE A 120 6.40 3.29 -6.13
N ARG A 121 7.75 3.30 -6.06
CA ARG A 121 8.61 2.30 -6.74
C ARG A 121 8.74 0.94 -6.03
N ARG A 122 8.68 0.88 -4.70
CA ARG A 122 8.91 -0.35 -3.91
C ARG A 122 7.94 -1.49 -4.22
N ASP A 123 6.82 -1.18 -4.83
CA ASP A 123 5.78 -2.15 -5.16
C ASP A 123 6.19 -3.22 -6.17
N LYS A 124 7.15 -2.93 -7.05
CA LYS A 124 7.58 -3.88 -8.07
C LYS A 124 8.45 -5.03 -7.57
N ARG A 125 9.23 -4.82 -6.50
CA ARG A 125 10.29 -5.80 -6.14
C ARG A 125 9.74 -7.10 -5.55
N HIS A 126 8.51 -7.10 -5.04
CA HIS A 126 7.88 -8.29 -4.49
C HIS A 126 7.29 -9.22 -5.56
N LEU A 127 6.96 -8.70 -6.75
CA LEU A 127 6.41 -9.50 -7.86
C LEU A 127 7.48 -10.32 -8.60
N HIS A 128 8.67 -9.75 -8.85
CA HIS A 128 9.71 -10.46 -9.62
C HIS A 128 10.36 -11.63 -8.85
N LYS A 129 10.39 -11.58 -7.51
CA LYS A 129 11.07 -12.61 -6.71
C LYS A 129 10.23 -13.89 -6.55
N LYS A 130 8.91 -13.82 -6.73
CA LYS A 130 8.02 -14.99 -6.56
C LYS A 130 7.98 -15.89 -7.81
N ASN A 131 8.09 -15.31 -9.01
CA ASN A 131 8.07 -16.08 -10.26
C ASN A 131 9.34 -16.91 -10.51
N HIS A 132 10.49 -16.56 -9.90
CA HIS A 132 11.71 -17.36 -10.02
C HIS A 132 11.71 -18.62 -9.14
N ARG A 133 10.96 -18.66 -8.04
CA ARG A 133 10.90 -19.81 -7.12
C ARG A 133 9.92 -20.91 -7.53
N GLN A 134 9.08 -20.67 -8.54
CA GLN A 134 8.10 -21.66 -9.03
C GLN A 134 8.53 -22.31 -10.36
N ARG A 135 9.76 -22.04 -10.83
CA ARG A 135 10.32 -22.59 -12.07
C ARG A 135 11.56 -23.46 -11.84
N GLU A 136 11.85 -23.80 -10.59
CA GLU A 136 12.80 -24.84 -10.16
C GLU A 136 12.01 -25.96 -9.51
#